data_AF-A0A5B9W3M2-F1
#
_entry.id   AF-A0A5B9W3M2-F1
#
_cell.length_a   1.000
_cell.length_b   1.000
_cell.length_c   1.000
_cell.angle_alpha   90.00
_cell.angle_beta   90.00
_cell.angle_gamma   90.00
#
_symmetry.space_group_name_H-M   'P 1'
#
loop_
_entity.id
_entity.type
_entity.pdbx_description
1 polymer ?
#
loop_
_entity_poly.entity_id
_entity_poly.type
_entity_poly.pdbx_seq_one_letter_code
_entity_poly.pdbx_strand_id
1 'polypeptide(L)'
;MATDRANDLHAFREFIDEQLTGDTVPTVDELLARWEYENQDEAAREETLEAIRDGLADIQAGRVKPAREAIAELRRKHGLPGLP
;
A
#
# COMPACT_ATOMS: atom_id res chain seq x y z
N MET A 1 -3.42 0.26 -29.14
CA MET A 1 -2.73 0.15 -27.85
C MET A 1 -3.70 -0.49 -26.89
N ALA A 2 -3.29 -1.50 -26.11
CA ALA A 2 -4.16 -2.01 -25.05
C ALA A 2 -4.30 -0.89 -24.03
N THR A 3 -5.53 -0.46 -23.76
CA THR A 3 -5.79 0.43 -22.62
C THR A 3 -5.46 -0.38 -21.37
N ASP A 4 -4.64 0.19 -20.49
CA ASP A 4 -4.41 -0.38 -19.16
C ASP A 4 -5.76 -0.61 -18.47
N ARG A 5 -5.96 -1.78 -17.85
CA ARG A 5 -7.25 -2.18 -17.23
C ARG A 5 -7.70 -1.13 -16.22
N ALA A 6 -6.76 -0.52 -15.50
CA ALA A 6 -7.03 0.56 -14.55
C ALA A 6 -7.78 1.75 -15.18
N ASN A 7 -7.57 2.00 -16.47
CA ASN A 7 -8.13 3.11 -17.24
C ASN A 7 -9.27 2.67 -18.19
N ASP A 8 -9.77 1.44 -18.06
CA ASP A 8 -10.86 0.91 -18.87
C ASP A 8 -12.21 1.06 -18.15
N LEU A 9 -13.10 1.90 -18.70
CA LEU A 9 -14.44 2.15 -18.15
C LEU A 9 -15.34 0.90 -18.16
N HIS A 10 -15.15 0.00 -19.13
CA HIS A 10 -15.90 -1.25 -19.18
C HIS A 10 -15.48 -2.17 -18.04
N ALA A 11 -14.17 -2.33 -17.85
CA ALA A 11 -13.63 -3.14 -16.76
C ALA A 11 -14.02 -2.59 -15.38
N PHE A 12 -14.03 -1.25 -15.22
CA PHE A 12 -14.51 -0.63 -13.99
C PHE A 12 -16.00 -0.90 -13.75
N ARG A 13 -16.84 -0.81 -14.80
CA ARG A 13 -18.28 -1.10 -14.68
C ARG A 13 -18.55 -2.55 -14.30
N GLU A 14 -17.87 -3.50 -14.94
CA GLU A 14 -17.99 -4.92 -14.59
C GLU A 14 -17.59 -5.18 -13.14
N PHE A 15 -16.51 -4.55 -12.66
CA PHE A 15 -16.09 -4.62 -11.27
C PHE A 15 -17.16 -4.10 -10.32
N ILE A 16 -17.75 -2.92 -10.59
CA ILE A 16 -18.83 -2.37 -9.76
C ILE A 16 -20.04 -3.30 -9.76
N ASP A 17 -20.46 -3.80 -10.92
CA ASP A 17 -21.59 -4.71 -11.03
C ASP A 17 -21.36 -5.98 -10.19
N GLU A 18 -20.14 -6.52 -10.16
CA GLU A 18 -19.76 -7.64 -9.29
C GLU A 18 -19.85 -7.28 -7.80
N GLN A 19 -19.30 -6.15 -7.37
CA GLN A 19 -19.32 -5.74 -5.97
C GLN A 19 -20.74 -5.49 -5.44
N LEU A 20 -21.67 -5.11 -6.32
CA LEU A 20 -23.08 -4.89 -5.97
C LEU A 20 -23.89 -6.18 -5.82
N THR A 21 -23.35 -7.35 -6.20
CA THR A 21 -24.04 -8.63 -6.01
C THR A 21 -23.95 -9.19 -4.58
N GLY A 22 -23.13 -8.59 -3.73
CA GLY A 22 -22.95 -9.01 -2.34
C GLY A 22 -24.08 -8.58 -1.40
N ASP A 23 -24.20 -9.27 -0.25
CA ASP A 23 -25.17 -8.94 0.81
C ASP A 23 -24.89 -7.58 1.47
N THR A 24 -23.68 -7.06 1.34
CA THR A 24 -23.29 -5.74 1.87
C THR A 24 -22.73 -4.91 0.72
N VAL A 25 -23.31 -3.74 0.51
CA VAL A 25 -22.83 -2.77 -0.48
C VAL A 25 -21.69 -1.96 0.15
N PRO A 26 -20.46 -2.05 -0.38
CA PRO A 26 -19.35 -1.23 0.10
C PRO A 26 -19.57 0.25 -0.24
N THR A 27 -18.95 1.12 0.52
CA THR A 27 -18.93 2.56 0.21
C THR A 27 -18.14 2.84 -1.07
N VAL A 28 -18.36 4.01 -1.68
CA VAL A 28 -17.63 4.42 -2.89
C VAL A 28 -16.13 4.46 -2.64
N ASP A 29 -15.70 4.92 -1.47
CA ASP A 29 -14.27 5.01 -1.11
C ASP A 29 -13.64 3.62 -0.99
N GLU A 30 -14.34 2.65 -0.39
CA GLU A 30 -13.88 1.26 -0.30
C GLU A 30 -13.79 0.60 -1.68
N LEU A 31 -14.77 0.84 -2.56
CA LEU A 31 -14.77 0.36 -3.94
C LEU A 31 -13.61 0.93 -4.73
N LEU A 32 -13.36 2.23 -4.60
CA LEU A 32 -12.25 2.90 -5.28
C LEU A 32 -10.90 2.37 -4.78
N ALA A 33 -10.71 2.28 -3.47
CA ALA A 33 -9.47 1.74 -2.89
C ALA A 33 -9.21 0.30 -3.33
N ARG A 34 -10.28 -0.52 -3.43
CA ARG A 34 -10.18 -1.90 -3.91
C ARG A 34 -9.84 -1.96 -5.40
N TRP A 35 -10.50 -1.16 -6.23
CA TRP A 35 -10.20 -1.07 -7.67
C TRP A 35 -8.74 -0.67 -7.91
N GLU A 36 -8.26 0.34 -7.19
CA GLU A 36 -6.86 0.78 -7.26
C GLU A 36 -5.91 -0.34 -6.87
N TYR A 37 -6.19 -1.05 -5.77
CA TYR A 37 -5.38 -2.18 -5.29
C TYR A 37 -5.30 -3.33 -6.32
N GLU A 38 -6.43 -3.73 -6.90
CA GLU A 38 -6.51 -4.83 -7.87
C GLU A 38 -5.83 -4.50 -9.20
N ASN A 39 -5.69 -3.21 -9.52
CA ASN A 39 -5.04 -2.72 -10.74
C ASN A 39 -3.69 -2.06 -10.45
N GLN A 40 -3.08 -2.29 -9.29
CA GLN A 40 -1.72 -1.83 -9.03
C GLN A 40 -0.74 -2.45 -10.02
N ASP A 41 0.26 -1.65 -10.43
CA ASP A 41 1.36 -2.12 -11.25
C ASP A 41 2.06 -3.31 -10.57
N GLU A 42 2.25 -4.39 -11.32
CA GLU A 42 2.90 -5.61 -10.83
C GLU A 42 4.32 -5.30 -10.33
N ALA A 43 5.01 -4.34 -10.95
CA ALA A 43 6.33 -3.88 -10.48
C ALA A 43 6.27 -3.23 -9.08
N ALA A 44 5.27 -2.37 -8.84
CA ALA A 44 5.08 -1.73 -7.53
C ALA A 44 4.71 -2.75 -6.44
N ARG A 45 3.94 -3.79 -6.82
CA ARG A 45 3.61 -4.90 -5.92
C ARG A 45 4.84 -5.74 -5.58
N GLU A 46 5.68 -6.08 -6.56
CA GLU A 46 6.93 -6.84 -6.35
C GLU A 46 7.87 -6.06 -5.43
N GLU A 47 8.08 -4.76 -5.68
CA GLU A 47 8.91 -3.87 -4.85
C GLU A 47 8.40 -3.84 -3.40
N THR A 48 7.08 -3.72 -3.20
CA THR A 48 6.47 -3.75 -1.87
C THR A 48 6.72 -5.08 -1.15
N LEU A 49 6.59 -6.20 -1.86
CA LEU A 49 6.85 -7.52 -1.30
C LEU A 49 8.32 -7.73 -0.96
N GLU A 50 9.24 -7.23 -1.78
CA GLU A 50 10.68 -7.28 -1.52
C GLU A 50 11.02 -6.46 -0.27
N ALA A 51 10.52 -5.23 -0.15
CA ALA A 51 10.73 -4.39 1.04
C ALA A 51 10.22 -5.07 2.32
N ILE A 52 9.08 -5.77 2.27
CA ILE A 52 8.57 -6.54 3.41
C ILE A 52 9.49 -7.71 3.74
N ARG A 53 9.94 -8.47 2.74
CA ARG A 53 10.86 -9.61 2.94
C ARG A 53 12.17 -9.16 3.57
N ASP A 54 12.74 -8.06 3.09
CA ASP A 54 13.97 -7.47 3.62
C ASP A 54 13.80 -7.01 5.06
N GLY A 55 12.69 -6.33 5.38
CA GLY A 55 12.36 -5.93 6.74
C GLY A 55 12.22 -7.13 7.69
N LEU A 56 11.60 -8.21 7.24
CA LEU A 56 11.49 -9.45 8.02
C LEU A 56 12.86 -10.13 8.21
N ALA A 57 13.71 -10.12 7.18
CA ALA A 57 15.08 -10.64 7.26
C ALA A 57 15.95 -9.82 8.23
N ASP A 58 15.79 -8.49 8.26
CA ASP A 58 16.44 -7.60 9.22
C ASP A 58 16.01 -7.91 10.66
N ILE A 59 14.72 -8.14 10.88
CA ILE A 59 14.19 -8.55 12.19
C ILE A 59 14.81 -9.88 12.64
N GLN A 60 14.83 -10.89 11.76
CA GLN A 60 15.39 -12.21 12.07
C GLN A 60 16.90 -12.14 12.35
N ALA A 61 17.63 -11.28 11.65
CA ALA A 61 19.05 -11.06 11.87
C ALA A 61 19.37 -10.15 13.07
N GLY A 62 18.36 -9.64 13.77
CA GLY A 62 18.53 -8.70 14.89
C GLY A 62 19.02 -7.31 14.45
N ARG A 63 18.92 -6.96 13.16
CA ARG A 63 19.24 -5.63 12.61
C ARG A 63 18.12 -4.63 12.87
N VAL A 64 17.69 -4.55 14.12
CA VAL A 64 16.64 -3.64 14.59
C VAL A 64 17.24 -2.59 15.52
N LYS A 65 16.57 -1.44 15.63
CA LYS A 65 16.90 -0.43 16.63
C LYS A 65 15.66 0.02 17.38
N PRO A 66 15.79 0.48 18.64
CA PRO A 66 14.66 1.00 19.39
C PRO A 66 13.97 2.15 18.64
N ALA A 67 12.64 2.11 18.56
CA ALA A 67 11.87 3.10 17.81
C ALA A 67 12.15 4.54 18.29
N ARG A 68 12.31 4.75 19.60
CA ARG A 68 12.64 6.08 20.17
C ARG A 68 13.98 6.61 19.66
N GLU A 69 14.97 5.74 19.52
CA GLU A 69 16.30 6.12 19.01
C GLU A 69 16.25 6.44 17.51
N ALA A 70 15.58 5.60 16.72
CA ALA A 70 15.36 5.86 15.29
C ALA A 70 14.64 7.19 15.05
N ILE A 71 13.59 7.47 15.82
CA ILE A 71 12.84 8.73 15.72
C ILE A 71 13.71 9.92 16.14
N ALA A 72 14.48 9.81 17.23
CA ALA A 72 15.38 10.87 17.66
C ALA A 72 16.47 11.17 16.61
N GLU A 73 17.05 10.14 15.99
CA GLU A 73 18.00 10.29 14.88
C GLU A 73 17.37 10.98 13.67
N LEU A 74 16.18 10.55 13.25
CA LEU A 74 15.44 11.14 12.14
C LEU A 74 15.15 12.63 12.42
N ARG A 75 14.71 12.96 13.63
CA ARG A 75 14.42 14.34 14.04
C ARG A 75 15.67 15.21 14.01
N ARG A 76 16.81 14.71 14.52
CA ARG A 76 18.11 15.42 14.42
C ARG A 76 18.51 15.65 12.96
N LYS A 77 18.38 14.64 12.10
CA LYS A 77 18.71 14.74 10.67
C LYS A 77 17.89 15.81 9.94
N HIS A 78 16.63 15.97 10.33
CA HIS A 78 15.69 16.89 9.68
C HIS A 78 15.42 18.19 10.48
N GLY A 79 16.15 18.45 11.56
CA GLY A 79 15.99 19.67 12.37
C GLY A 79 14.64 19.79 13.09
N LEU A 80 13.96 18.67 13.36
CA LEU A 80 12.67 18.64 14.04
C LEU A 80 12.88 18.75 15.57
N PRO A 81 11.94 19.38 16.32
CA PRO A 81 12.06 19.60 17.78
C PRO A 81 12.18 18.27 18.56
N GLY A 82 12.42 18.25 19.86
CA GLY A 82 12.34 17.00 20.65
C GLY A 82 10.92 16.41 20.71
N LEU A 83 10.78 15.10 20.96
CA LEU A 83 9.52 14.54 21.45
C LEU A 83 9.39 14.92 22.95
N PRO A 84 8.16 15.18 23.46
CA PRO A 84 7.93 15.45 24.87
C PRO A 84 8.27 14.25 25.77
#